data_AF-A0A661ID68-F1
#
_entry.id   AF-A0A661ID68-F1
#
_cell.length_a   1.000
_cell.length_b   1.000
_cell.length_c   1.000
_cell.angle_alpha   90.00
_cell.angle_beta   90.00
_cell.angle_gamma   90.00
#
_symmetry.space_group_name_H-M   'P 1'
#
loop_
_entity.id
_entity.type
_entity.pdbx_description
1 polymer ?
#
loop_
_entity_poly.entity_id
_entity_poly.type
_entity_poly.pdbx_seq_one_letter_code
_entity_poly.pdbx_strand_id
1 'polypeptide(L)'
;TKFWHRDGFAKVADALVDRYGAKVVLSGLAAERPYLEGIRERMRHEAVVAAGFTGIKDFLALLERSQLYVGVDSGAMHAARALGVPVVALFGPSDPRWIGPYGQKGGVVRADVPCSPCNRRRCRQRTCMLEITPQMVLEEVERVMGGRFPSAEPRGT
;
A
#
# COMPACT_ATOMS: atom_id res chain seq x y z
N THR A 1 0.14 5.38 14.42
CA THR A 1 0.91 4.18 14.83
C THR A 1 1.33 3.33 13.66
N LYS A 2 0.52 3.24 12.60
CA LYS A 2 0.74 2.42 11.41
C LYS A 2 1.63 3.09 10.34
N PHE A 3 2.42 4.10 10.71
CA PHE A 3 3.29 4.75 9.74
C PHE A 3 4.49 3.85 9.45
N TRP A 4 4.60 3.42 8.19
CA TRP A 4 5.82 2.78 7.68
C TRP A 4 6.87 3.85 7.32
N HIS A 5 8.08 3.44 6.93
CA HIS A 5 9.13 4.39 6.56
C HIS A 5 8.96 4.86 5.12
N ARG A 6 9.16 6.16 4.88
CA ARG A 6 8.96 6.80 3.56
C ARG A 6 9.89 6.21 2.49
N ASP A 7 11.14 5.95 2.87
CA ASP A 7 12.14 5.31 1.99
C ASP A 7 11.66 3.94 1.52
N GLY A 8 10.79 3.26 2.29
CA GLY A 8 10.32 1.92 1.97
C GLY A 8 9.29 1.96 0.87
N PHE A 9 8.29 2.84 1.02
CA PHE A 9 7.34 3.12 -0.05
C PHE A 9 8.04 3.61 -1.31
N ALA A 10 9.04 4.49 -1.20
CA ALA A 10 9.78 4.99 -2.36
C ALA A 10 10.52 3.86 -3.10
N LYS A 11 11.24 2.99 -2.36
CA LYS A 11 11.93 1.83 -2.95
C LYS A 11 10.99 0.84 -3.61
N VAL A 12 9.84 0.56 -2.99
CA VAL A 12 8.82 -0.31 -3.58
C VAL A 12 8.27 0.31 -4.85
N ALA A 13 7.88 1.59 -4.81
CA ALA A 13 7.33 2.30 -5.95
C ALA A 13 8.32 2.32 -7.12
N ASP A 14 9.57 2.72 -6.88
CA ASP A 14 10.62 2.73 -7.91
C ASP A 14 10.82 1.33 -8.52
N ALA A 15 10.89 0.29 -7.71
CA ALA A 15 11.04 -1.07 -8.21
C ALA A 15 9.85 -1.54 -9.07
N LEU A 16 8.63 -1.10 -8.75
CA LEU A 16 7.46 -1.39 -9.59
C LEU A 16 7.49 -0.63 -10.92
N VAL A 17 8.00 0.61 -10.92
CA VAL A 17 8.23 1.37 -12.16
C VAL A 17 9.30 0.68 -13.01
N ASP A 18 10.46 0.36 -12.43
CA ASP A 18 11.58 -0.26 -13.13
C ASP A 18 11.22 -1.61 -13.76
N ARG A 19 10.49 -2.45 -13.04
CA ARG A 19 10.18 -3.82 -13.48
C ARG A 19 8.98 -3.91 -14.42
N TYR A 20 8.00 -3.03 -14.26
CA TYR A 20 6.70 -3.18 -14.92
C TYR A 20 6.23 -1.93 -15.68
N GLY A 21 7.02 -0.85 -15.67
CA GLY A 21 6.60 0.44 -16.24
C GLY A 21 5.37 1.01 -15.52
N ALA A 22 5.19 0.69 -14.24
CA ALA A 22 4.02 1.10 -13.47
C ALA A 22 3.91 2.64 -13.38
N LYS A 23 2.67 3.15 -13.35
CA LYS A 23 2.41 4.54 -12.99
C LYS A 23 2.04 4.60 -11.52
N VAL A 24 2.73 5.45 -10.75
CA VAL A 24 2.54 5.53 -9.30
C VAL A 24 1.65 6.71 -8.93
N VAL A 25 0.61 6.41 -8.15
CA VAL A 25 -0.25 7.41 -7.51
C VAL A 25 -0.17 7.24 -6.00
N LEU A 26 0.25 8.30 -5.31
CA LEU A 26 0.30 8.38 -3.86
C LEU A 26 -0.98 9.07 -3.36
N SER A 27 -1.91 8.26 -2.84
CA SER A 27 -3.21 8.71 -2.34
C SER A 27 -3.26 8.74 -0.81
N GLY A 28 -4.02 9.69 -0.27
CA GLY A 28 -4.30 9.78 1.17
C GLY A 28 -5.17 11.01 1.48
N LEU A 29 -5.40 11.25 2.76
CA LEU A 29 -6.10 12.45 3.22
C LEU A 29 -5.24 13.70 3.02
N ALA A 30 -5.86 14.88 2.97
CA ALA A 30 -5.15 16.15 2.85
C ALA A 30 -4.05 16.33 3.92
N ALA A 31 -4.34 15.91 5.17
CA ALA A 31 -3.40 15.95 6.28
C ALA A 31 -2.18 15.02 6.11
N GLU A 32 -2.28 14.00 5.25
CA GLU A 32 -1.20 13.04 4.97
C GLU A 32 -0.30 13.50 3.83
N ARG A 33 -0.66 14.59 3.13
CA ARG A 33 0.12 15.11 2.01
C ARG A 33 1.60 15.32 2.34
N PRO A 34 2.01 15.96 3.46
CA PRO A 34 3.44 16.10 3.78
C PRO A 34 4.18 14.76 3.94
N TYR A 35 3.48 13.71 4.36
CA TYR A 35 4.06 12.38 4.44
C TYR A 35 4.25 11.76 3.04
N LEU A 36 3.26 11.90 2.16
CA LEU A 36 3.28 11.37 0.80
C LEU A 36 4.23 12.13 -0.13
N GLU A 37 4.30 13.45 -0.02
CA GLU A 37 5.30 14.27 -0.72
C GLU A 37 6.72 13.86 -0.30
N GLY A 38 6.92 13.59 0.99
CA GLY A 38 8.18 13.07 1.49
C GLY A 38 8.54 11.68 0.93
N ILE A 39 7.56 10.86 0.51
CA ILE A 39 7.82 9.62 -0.24
C ILE A 39 8.26 9.97 -1.66
N ARG A 40 7.49 10.82 -2.36
CA ARG A 40 7.80 11.25 -3.74
C ARG A 40 9.21 11.82 -3.86
N GLU A 41 9.63 12.68 -2.93
CA GLU A 41 10.98 13.27 -2.89
C GLU A 41 12.11 12.24 -2.78
N ARG A 42 11.82 11.03 -2.32
CA ARG A 42 12.78 9.92 -2.17
C ARG A 42 12.73 8.93 -3.32
N MET A 43 11.75 9.06 -4.20
CA MET A 43 11.63 8.25 -5.41
C MET A 43 12.60 8.76 -6.47
N ARG A 44 13.06 7.84 -7.31
CA ARG A 44 13.81 8.18 -8.54
C ARG A 44 12.87 8.48 -9.70
N HIS A 45 11.69 7.87 -9.71
CA HIS A 45 10.70 8.03 -10.77
C HIS A 45 9.59 8.98 -10.36
N GLU A 46 8.93 9.56 -11.35
CA GLU A 46 7.78 10.44 -11.15
C GLU A 46 6.59 9.70 -10.53
N ALA A 47 5.92 10.38 -9.60
CA ALA A 47 4.68 9.91 -8.99
C ALA A 47 3.70 11.06 -8.77
N VAL A 48 2.42 10.78 -8.95
CA VAL A 48 1.36 11.75 -8.70
C VAL A 48 0.95 11.69 -7.22
N VAL A 49 1.07 12.80 -6.49
CA VAL A 49 0.50 12.92 -5.14
C VAL A 49 -0.92 13.46 -5.25
N ALA A 50 -1.90 12.57 -5.08
CA ALA A 50 -3.33 12.90 -5.21
C ALA A 50 -3.97 13.37 -3.89
N ALA A 51 -3.23 13.32 -2.78
CA ALA A 51 -3.76 13.63 -1.46
C ALA A 51 -4.27 15.07 -1.34
N GLY A 52 -5.51 15.21 -0.87
CA GLY A 52 -6.20 16.49 -0.74
C GLY A 52 -6.84 17.03 -2.02
N PHE A 53 -6.66 16.36 -3.16
CA PHE A 53 -7.32 16.72 -4.44
C PHE A 53 -8.43 15.74 -4.83
N THR A 54 -8.56 14.62 -4.12
CA THR A 54 -9.55 13.59 -4.39
C THR A 54 -10.55 13.49 -3.25
N GLY A 55 -11.83 13.63 -3.55
CA GLY A 55 -12.90 13.19 -2.66
C GLY A 55 -12.97 11.65 -2.60
N ILE A 56 -13.89 11.12 -1.79
CA ILE A 56 -14.05 9.66 -1.67
C ILE A 56 -14.40 9.02 -3.02
N LYS A 57 -15.25 9.65 -3.84
CA LYS A 57 -15.64 9.14 -5.16
C LYS A 57 -14.45 9.09 -6.11
N ASP A 58 -13.63 10.14 -6.15
CA ASP A 58 -12.43 10.19 -6.99
C ASP A 58 -11.41 9.14 -6.57
N PHE A 59 -11.25 8.93 -5.26
CA PHE A 59 -10.38 7.88 -4.75
C PHE A 59 -10.86 6.48 -5.15
N LEU A 60 -12.17 6.20 -5.08
CA LEU A 60 -12.73 4.93 -5.54
C LEU A 60 -12.53 4.74 -7.06
N ALA A 61 -12.75 5.78 -7.86
CA ALA A 61 -12.50 5.74 -9.30
C ALA A 61 -11.01 5.51 -9.64
N LEU A 62 -10.09 6.08 -8.85
CA LEU A 62 -8.66 5.78 -8.96
C LEU A 62 -8.37 4.32 -8.65
N LEU A 63 -8.98 3.77 -7.59
CA LEU A 63 -8.81 2.36 -7.23
C LEU A 63 -9.34 1.41 -8.31
N GLU A 64 -10.52 1.65 -8.88
CA GLU A 64 -11.08 0.82 -9.96
C GLU A 64 -10.13 0.71 -11.16
N ARG A 65 -9.42 1.80 -11.46
CA ARG A 65 -8.43 1.89 -12.54
C ARG A 65 -7.03 1.41 -12.13
N SER A 66 -6.80 1.20 -10.84
CA SER A 66 -5.51 0.75 -10.32
C SER A 66 -5.37 -0.75 -10.47
N GLN A 67 -4.17 -1.23 -10.79
CA GLN A 67 -3.90 -2.66 -10.99
C GLN A 67 -3.48 -3.37 -9.70
N LEU A 68 -2.99 -2.59 -8.73
CA LEU A 68 -2.49 -3.04 -7.45
C LEU A 68 -2.63 -1.90 -6.44
N TYR A 69 -3.01 -2.23 -5.21
CA TYR A 69 -2.92 -1.34 -4.05
C TYR A 69 -1.83 -1.84 -3.10
N VAL A 70 -0.91 -0.97 -2.71
CA VAL A 70 0.08 -1.23 -1.66
C VAL A 70 -0.07 -0.18 -0.57
N GLY A 71 -0.31 -0.59 0.67
CA GLY A 71 -0.57 0.35 1.75
C GLY A 71 -0.75 -0.32 3.10
N VAL A 72 -1.03 0.50 4.11
CA VAL A 72 -1.23 0.01 5.49
C VAL A 72 -2.67 -0.43 5.71
N ASP A 73 -2.90 -1.16 6.80
CA ASP A 73 -4.23 -1.62 7.20
C ASP A 73 -5.17 -0.45 7.59
N SER A 74 -5.94 0.02 6.60
CA SER A 74 -6.74 1.25 6.63
C SER A 74 -8.05 1.11 5.83
N GLY A 75 -8.92 2.12 5.89
CA GLY A 75 -10.13 2.16 5.07
C GLY A 75 -9.84 2.09 3.56
N ALA A 76 -8.73 2.69 3.11
CA ALA A 76 -8.28 2.63 1.72
C ALA A 76 -7.99 1.18 1.26
N MET A 77 -7.35 0.38 2.11
CA MET A 77 -7.11 -1.04 1.86
C MET A 77 -8.42 -1.83 1.72
N HIS A 78 -9.41 -1.56 2.58
CA HIS A 78 -10.72 -2.20 2.49
C HIS A 78 -11.51 -1.77 1.25
N ALA A 79 -11.42 -0.51 0.85
CA ALA A 79 -12.04 -0.01 -0.37
C ALA A 79 -11.42 -0.68 -1.62
N ALA A 80 -10.09 -0.78 -1.69
CA ALA A 80 -9.39 -1.49 -2.77
C ALA A 80 -9.85 -2.95 -2.84
N ARG A 81 -10.00 -3.60 -1.69
CA ARG A 81 -10.54 -4.95 -1.59
C ARG A 81 -11.99 -5.06 -2.07
N ALA A 82 -12.86 -4.14 -1.66
CA ALA A 82 -14.25 -4.17 -2.09
C ALA A 82 -14.41 -4.02 -3.62
N LEU A 83 -13.48 -3.33 -4.27
CA LEU A 83 -13.44 -3.11 -5.72
C LEU A 83 -12.70 -4.22 -6.49
N GLY A 84 -12.28 -5.31 -5.83
CA GLY A 84 -11.57 -6.40 -6.49
C GLY A 84 -10.15 -6.06 -6.94
N VAL A 85 -9.59 -4.94 -6.45
CA VAL A 85 -8.21 -4.56 -6.73
C VAL A 85 -7.28 -5.48 -5.94
N PRO A 86 -6.24 -6.07 -6.56
CA PRO A 86 -5.21 -6.78 -5.83
C PRO A 86 -4.59 -5.92 -4.72
N VAL A 87 -4.46 -6.47 -3.51
CA VAL A 87 -3.99 -5.73 -2.33
C VAL A 87 -2.74 -6.37 -1.75
N VAL A 88 -1.72 -5.56 -1.46
CA VAL A 88 -0.65 -5.91 -0.53
C VAL A 88 -0.72 -4.96 0.66
N ALA A 89 -1.07 -5.51 1.83
CA ALA A 89 -1.35 -4.74 3.03
C ALA A 89 -0.26 -4.92 4.07
N LEU A 90 0.28 -3.81 4.57
CA LEU A 90 1.29 -3.78 5.62
C LEU A 90 0.62 -3.73 6.99
N PHE A 91 0.93 -4.71 7.83
CA PHE A 91 0.37 -4.88 9.16
C PHE A 91 1.46 -4.82 10.23
N GLY A 92 1.23 -3.96 11.22
CA GLY A 92 2.05 -3.90 12.44
C GLY A 92 1.22 -4.11 13.69
N PRO A 93 0.50 -3.10 14.21
CA PRO A 93 -0.23 -3.24 15.46
C PRO A 93 -1.43 -4.18 15.36
N SER A 94 -2.15 -4.13 14.24
CA SER A 94 -3.41 -4.85 14.08
C SER A 94 -3.17 -6.31 13.74
N ASP A 95 -4.11 -7.17 14.12
CA ASP A 95 -4.08 -8.58 13.77
C ASP A 95 -4.79 -8.81 12.42
N PRO A 96 -4.05 -9.25 11.38
CA PRO A 96 -4.62 -9.43 10.05
C PRO A 96 -5.66 -10.54 10.00
N ARG A 97 -5.75 -11.45 10.98
CA ARG A 97 -6.79 -12.50 11.00
C ARG A 97 -8.22 -11.95 10.99
N TRP A 98 -8.40 -10.73 11.50
CA TRP A 98 -9.72 -10.09 11.60
C TRP A 98 -10.07 -9.21 10.41
N ILE A 99 -9.06 -8.54 9.83
CA ILE A 99 -9.27 -7.44 8.87
C ILE A 99 -8.35 -7.52 7.66
N GLY A 100 -7.67 -8.65 7.44
CA GLY A 100 -6.83 -8.86 6.28
C GLY A 100 -7.62 -8.82 4.97
N PRO A 101 -6.95 -8.59 3.83
CA PRO A 101 -7.58 -8.52 2.51
C PRO A 101 -7.93 -9.91 1.95
N TYR A 102 -8.59 -10.75 2.74
CA TYR A 102 -8.93 -12.13 2.36
C TYR A 102 -10.15 -12.22 1.43
N GLY A 103 -10.30 -13.36 0.75
CA GLY A 103 -11.41 -13.61 -0.18
C GLY A 103 -11.19 -13.05 -1.59
N GLN A 104 -9.99 -12.59 -1.92
CA GLN A 104 -9.59 -12.12 -3.24
C GLN A 104 -8.06 -12.22 -3.41
N LYS A 105 -7.52 -11.74 -4.53
CA LYS A 105 -6.06 -11.57 -4.72
C LYS A 105 -5.54 -10.55 -3.69
N GLY A 106 -4.93 -11.06 -2.63
CA GLY A 106 -4.55 -10.26 -1.48
C GLY A 106 -3.34 -10.85 -0.76
N GLY A 107 -2.58 -9.97 -0.11
CA GLY A 107 -1.36 -10.29 0.61
C GLY A 107 -1.19 -9.46 1.87
N VAL A 108 -0.55 -10.06 2.87
CA VAL A 108 -0.28 -9.44 4.17
C VAL A 108 1.22 -9.49 4.41
N VAL A 109 1.81 -8.31 4.59
CA VAL A 109 3.22 -8.16 4.97
C VAL A 109 3.28 -7.73 6.43
N ARG A 110 4.04 -8.45 7.23
CA ARG A 110 4.27 -8.13 8.64
C ARG A 110 5.67 -8.56 9.06
N ALA A 111 6.27 -7.81 9.96
CA ALA A 111 7.49 -8.25 10.64
C ALA A 111 7.16 -9.29 11.71
N ASP A 112 8.03 -10.27 11.88
CA ASP A 112 7.97 -11.21 13.00
C ASP A 112 8.67 -10.58 14.20
N VAL A 113 7.89 -9.88 15.03
CA VAL A 113 8.39 -9.18 16.21
C VAL A 113 7.49 -9.43 17.42
N PRO A 114 8.04 -9.55 18.65
CA PRO A 114 7.25 -9.84 19.84
C PRO A 114 6.15 -8.81 20.17
N CYS A 115 6.28 -7.58 19.66
CA CYS A 115 5.35 -6.50 19.95
C CYS A 115 4.10 -6.47 19.04
N SER A 116 3.93 -7.45 18.13
CA SER A 116 2.84 -7.49 17.15
C SER A 116 2.20 -8.89 17.04
N PRO A 117 0.86 -9.00 16.98
CA PRO A 117 -0.11 -7.90 17.00
C PRO A 117 -0.40 -7.43 18.45
N CYS A 118 -0.53 -6.12 18.66
CA CYS A 118 -0.79 -5.55 20.00
C CYS A 118 -2.01 -4.61 20.05
N ASN A 119 -2.61 -4.26 18.91
CA ASN A 119 -3.76 -3.37 18.76
C ASN A 119 -3.63 -1.99 19.46
N ARG A 120 -2.40 -1.56 19.77
CA ARG A 120 -2.16 -0.28 20.45
C ARG A 120 -2.49 0.90 19.55
N ARG A 121 -3.36 1.80 20.02
CA ARG A 121 -3.74 3.04 19.32
C ARG A 121 -2.63 4.11 19.32
N ARG A 122 -1.72 4.07 20.29
CA ARG A 122 -0.55 4.96 20.41
C ARG A 122 0.70 4.12 20.72
N CYS A 123 1.76 4.32 19.95
CA CYS A 123 3.05 3.63 20.06
C CYS A 123 4.08 4.49 19.33
N ARG A 124 5.17 4.87 20.01
CA ARG A 124 6.26 5.68 19.43
C ARG A 124 7.31 4.83 18.73
N GLN A 125 7.63 3.66 19.30
CA GLN A 125 8.65 2.74 18.81
C GLN A 125 8.34 2.24 17.39
N ARG A 126 7.10 1.76 17.17
CA ARG A 126 6.61 1.29 15.85
C ARG A 126 7.52 0.24 15.20
N THR A 127 8.29 -0.51 15.99
CA THR A 127 9.22 -1.55 15.52
C THR A 127 8.52 -2.50 14.55
N CYS A 128 7.31 -2.95 14.86
CA CYS A 128 6.53 -3.82 13.96
C CYS A 128 6.22 -3.26 12.58
N MET A 129 6.16 -1.93 12.42
CA MET A 129 6.07 -1.31 11.10
C MET A 129 7.46 -1.12 10.50
N LEU A 130 8.42 -0.63 11.29
CA LEU A 130 9.75 -0.22 10.78
C LEU A 130 10.64 -1.41 10.37
N GLU A 131 10.42 -2.59 10.94
CA GLU A 131 11.11 -3.83 10.56
C GLU A 131 10.54 -4.46 9.29
N ILE A 132 9.40 -3.99 8.76
CA ILE A 132 8.92 -4.42 7.44
C ILE A 132 9.89 -3.85 6.40
N THR A 133 10.62 -4.72 5.70
CA THR A 133 11.55 -4.29 4.67
C THR A 133 10.85 -4.09 3.31
N PRO A 134 11.40 -3.24 2.42
CA PRO A 134 10.88 -3.11 1.06
C PRO A 134 10.90 -4.42 0.28
N GLN A 135 11.90 -5.27 0.54
CA GLN A 135 12.04 -6.57 -0.10
C GLN A 135 10.88 -7.50 0.25
N MET A 136 10.48 -7.57 1.53
CA MET A 136 9.31 -8.34 1.97
C MET A 136 8.03 -7.88 1.26
N VAL A 137 7.89 -6.57 1.01
CA VAL A 137 6.74 -6.02 0.28
C VAL A 137 6.79 -6.41 -1.19
N LEU A 138 7.95 -6.33 -1.85
CA LEU A 138 8.11 -6.69 -3.25
C LEU A 138 7.88 -8.18 -3.51
N GLU A 139 8.38 -9.06 -2.64
CA GLU A 139 8.12 -10.50 -2.71
C GLU A 139 6.62 -10.81 -2.60
N GLU A 140 5.92 -10.11 -1.70
CA GLU A 140 4.48 -10.27 -1.56
C GLU A 140 3.72 -9.72 -2.77
N VAL A 141 4.19 -8.62 -3.37
CA VAL A 141 3.64 -8.11 -4.63
C VAL A 141 3.80 -9.15 -5.74
N GLU A 142 4.98 -9.74 -5.90
CA GLU A 142 5.22 -10.79 -6.90
C GLU A 142 4.28 -11.98 -6.70
N ARG A 143 4.12 -12.42 -5.45
CA ARG A 143 3.21 -13.52 -5.08
C ARG A 143 1.75 -13.20 -5.42
N VAL A 144 1.27 -12.00 -5.06
CA VAL A 144 -0.12 -11.58 -5.29
C VAL A 144 -0.41 -11.38 -6.79
N MET A 145 0.56 -10.86 -7.53
CA MET A 145 0.42 -10.59 -8.96
C MET A 145 0.71 -11.82 -9.84
N GLY A 146 1.22 -12.91 -9.27
CA GLY A 146 1.54 -14.13 -10.01
C GLY A 146 2.59 -13.92 -11.11
N GLY A 147 3.52 -12.99 -10.89
CA GLY A 147 4.57 -12.63 -11.85
C GLY A 147 4.10 -11.86 -13.10
N ARG A 148 2.83 -11.42 -13.18
CA ARG A 148 2.32 -10.60 -14.28
C ARG A 148 1.62 -9.35 -13.75
N PHE A 149 2.11 -8.17 -14.12
CA PHE A 149 1.29 -6.97 -14.08
C PHE A 149 0.28 -7.06 -15.24
N PRO A 150 -1.04 -6.95 -15.00
CA PRO A 150 -2.00 -6.92 -16.10
C PRO A 150 -1.64 -5.80 -17.08
N SER A 151 -1.93 -5.96 -18.37
CA SER A 151 -1.99 -4.80 -19.26
C SER A 151 -3.12 -3.87 -18.80
N ALA A 152 -3.03 -2.58 -19.12
CA ALA A 152 -3.99 -1.54 -18.71
C ALA A 152 -5.36 -1.66 -19.42
N GLU A 153 -5.87 -2.87 -19.61
CA GLU A 153 -7.23 -3.08 -20.11
C GLU A 153 -8.22 -2.79 -18.99
N PRO A 154 -9.29 -2.02 -19.27
CA PRO A 154 -10.30 -1.70 -18.28
C PRO A 154 -10.95 -3.00 -17.77
N ARG A 155 -11.03 -3.14 -16.44
CA ARG A 155 -11.86 -4.20 -15.84
C ARG A 155 -13.30 -3.91 -16.27
N GLY A 156 -13.91 -4.85 -16.97
CA GLY A 156 -15.17 -4.66 -17.70
C GLY A 156 -16.27 -4.00 -16.87
N THR A 157 -17.06 -3.16 -17.56
CA THR A 157 -18.29 -2.50 -17.10
C THR A 157 -19.33 -3.47 -16.57
#